data_AF-A0A0X8FEB7-F1
#
_entry.id   AF-A0A0X8FEB7-F1
#
_cell.length_a   1.000
_cell.length_b   1.000
_cell.length_c   1.000
_cell.angle_alpha   90.00
_cell.angle_beta   90.00
_cell.angle_gamma   90.00
#
_symmetry.space_group_name_H-M   'P 1'
#
loop_
_entity.id
_entity.type
_entity.pdbx_description
1 polymer ?
#
loop_
_entity_poly.entity_id
_entity_poly.type
_entity_poly.pdbx_seq_one_letter_code
_entity_poly.pdbx_strand_id
1 'polypeptide(L)'
;MSFFKGLLTGAVLGGVTALLKNPNTGEENRRKLRAYSQDITAASRKLEGSLAETQIALSDLANQGLSTAKVARDDLSEAIRDFQTSTLPHRNAIQEKLAKINADLEQTQMSLEDLEERLQADKE
;
A
#
# COMPACT_ATOMS: atom_id res chain seq x y z
N MET A 1 6.70 13.56 14.47
CA MET A 1 6.78 12.87 13.15
C MET A 1 7.93 11.87 13.23
N SER A 2 7.86 10.56 12.97
CA SER A 2 7.16 9.89 11.87
C SER A 2 7.42 8.36 11.94
N PHE A 3 7.38 7.68 13.10
CA PHE A 3 7.72 6.24 13.13
C PHE A 3 6.77 5.42 12.27
N PHE A 4 5.45 5.62 12.44
CA PHE A 4 4.44 4.89 11.67
C PHE A 4 4.42 5.28 10.19
N LYS A 5 4.54 6.56 9.89
CA LYS A 5 4.67 7.05 8.51
C LYS A 5 5.99 6.56 7.87
N GLY A 6 7.07 6.42 8.64
CA GLY A 6 8.32 5.81 8.20
C GLY A 6 8.20 4.30 7.97
N LEU A 7 7.48 3.58 8.83
CA LEU A 7 7.18 2.16 8.71
C LEU A 7 6.33 1.88 7.45
N LEU A 8 5.26 2.65 7.24
CA LEU A 8 4.38 2.51 6.09
C LEU A 8 5.07 2.89 4.78
N THR A 9 5.78 4.01 4.75
CA THR A 9 6.56 4.42 3.57
C THR A 9 7.67 3.38 3.28
N GLY A 10 8.32 2.85 4.31
CA GLY A 10 9.32 1.78 4.19
C GLY A 10 8.74 0.46 3.68
N ALA A 11 7.55 0.07 4.12
CA ALA A 11 6.88 -1.15 3.67
C ALA A 11 6.41 -1.06 2.20
N VAL A 12 5.88 0.10 1.78
CA VAL A 12 5.47 0.33 0.39
C VAL A 12 6.68 0.37 -0.54
N LEU A 13 7.69 1.19 -0.20
CA LEU A 13 8.91 1.26 -1.01
C LEU A 13 9.70 -0.05 -0.98
N GLY A 14 9.74 -0.74 0.16
CA GLY A 14 10.35 -2.05 0.31
C GLY A 14 9.65 -3.13 -0.51
N GLY A 15 8.31 -3.14 -0.53
CA GLY A 15 7.52 -4.08 -1.33
C GLY A 15 7.66 -3.85 -2.83
N VAL A 16 7.62 -2.58 -3.27
CA VAL A 16 7.82 -2.23 -4.70
C VAL A 16 9.24 -2.55 -5.15
N THR A 17 10.26 -2.20 -4.37
CA THR A 17 11.66 -2.52 -4.69
C THR A 17 11.92 -4.03 -4.66
N ALA A 18 11.29 -4.77 -3.75
CA ALA A 18 11.34 -6.23 -3.72
C ALA A 18 10.66 -6.87 -4.95
N LEU A 19 9.51 -6.35 -5.40
CA LEU A 19 8.85 -6.82 -6.62
C LEU A 19 9.71 -6.54 -7.86
N LEU A 20 10.25 -5.32 -7.98
CA LEU A 20 11.04 -4.90 -9.15
C LEU A 20 12.39 -5.61 -9.25
N LYS A 21 13.00 -5.99 -8.12
CA LYS A 21 14.30 -6.67 -8.09
C LYS A 21 14.20 -8.18 -8.29
N ASN A 22 12.99 -8.74 -8.28
CA ASN A 22 12.76 -10.17 -8.48
C ASN A 22 12.85 -10.52 -9.98
N PRO A 23 13.65 -11.51 -10.42
CA PRO A 23 13.84 -11.83 -11.84
C PRO A 23 12.65 -12.62 -12.41
N ASN A 24 11.53 -11.94 -12.67
CA ASN A 24 10.38 -12.52 -13.37
C ASN A 24 10.23 -11.92 -14.77
N THR A 25 9.47 -12.60 -15.64
CA THR A 25 9.12 -12.11 -16.97
C THR A 25 8.23 -10.86 -16.89
N GLY A 26 8.21 -10.05 -17.95
CA GLY A 26 7.42 -8.82 -18.00
C GLY A 26 5.92 -9.03 -17.75
N GLU A 27 5.38 -10.15 -18.23
CA GLU A 27 3.99 -10.56 -17.99
C GLU A 27 3.74 -10.93 -16.52
N GLU A 28 4.65 -11.70 -15.93
CA GLU A 28 4.54 -12.14 -14.53
C GLU A 28 4.68 -10.96 -13.56
N ASN A 29 5.55 -9.99 -13.86
CA ASN A 29 5.66 -8.76 -13.07
C ASN A 29 4.39 -7.92 -13.13
N ARG A 30 3.69 -7.87 -14.28
CA ARG A 30 2.39 -7.18 -14.40
C ARG A 30 1.31 -7.85 -13.57
N ARG A 31 1.23 -9.19 -13.62
CA ARG A 31 0.32 -9.96 -12.76
C ARG A 31 0.60 -9.72 -11.28
N LYS A 32 1.86 -9.73 -10.87
CA LYS A 32 2.29 -9.45 -9.48
C LYS A 32 1.98 -8.00 -9.08
N LEU A 33 2.15 -7.03 -9.98
CA LEU A 33 1.78 -5.63 -9.69
C LEU A 33 0.27 -5.47 -9.51
N ARG A 34 -0.54 -6.12 -10.36
CA ARG A 34 -2.01 -6.10 -10.25
C ARG A 34 -2.48 -6.71 -8.94
N ALA A 35 -1.93 -7.88 -8.58
CA ALA A 35 -2.20 -8.52 -7.29
C ALA A 35 -1.79 -7.61 -6.12
N TYR A 36 -0.59 -7.02 -6.18
CA TYR A 36 -0.09 -6.10 -5.17
C TYR A 36 -0.97 -4.85 -5.02
N SER A 37 -1.51 -4.32 -6.12
CA SER A 37 -2.45 -3.19 -6.07
C SER A 37 -3.78 -3.55 -5.42
N GLN A 38 -4.30 -4.75 -5.67
CA GLN A 38 -5.51 -5.26 -5.01
C GLN A 38 -5.25 -5.50 -3.52
N ASP A 39 -4.09 -6.05 -3.18
CA ASP A 39 -3.65 -6.27 -1.80
C ASP A 39 -3.50 -4.96 -1.04
N ILE A 40 -2.93 -3.90 -1.65
CA ILE A 40 -2.86 -2.57 -1.01
C ILE A 40 -4.25 -2.02 -0.74
N THR A 41 -5.22 -2.24 -1.65
CA THR A 41 -6.60 -1.79 -1.46
C THR A 41 -7.28 -2.50 -0.29
N ALA A 42 -7.09 -3.82 -0.19
CA ALA A 42 -7.59 -4.62 0.93
C ALA A 42 -6.87 -4.26 2.25
N ALA A 43 -5.54 -4.11 2.21
CA ALA A 43 -4.73 -3.71 3.35
C ALA A 43 -5.11 -2.32 3.86
N SER A 44 -5.48 -1.38 2.98
CA SER A 44 -5.94 -0.05 3.37
C SER A 44 -7.27 -0.10 4.15
N ARG A 45 -8.20 -1.00 3.78
CA ARG A 45 -9.45 -1.21 4.53
C ARG A 45 -9.17 -1.84 5.90
N LYS A 46 -8.29 -2.85 5.92
CA LYS A 46 -7.89 -3.52 7.17
C LYS A 46 -7.15 -2.58 8.12
N LEU A 47 -6.30 -1.71 7.58
CA LEU A 47 -5.55 -0.72 8.32
C LEU A 47 -6.48 0.21 9.11
N GLU A 48 -7.60 0.63 8.51
CA GLU A 48 -8.60 1.47 9.17
C GLU A 48 -9.20 0.80 10.41
N GLY A 49 -9.58 -0.49 10.30
CA GLY A 49 -10.03 -1.29 11.43
C GLY A 49 -8.94 -1.52 12.49
N SER A 50 -7.72 -1.85 12.06
CA SER A 50 -6.59 -2.04 12.97
C SER A 50 -6.18 -0.76 13.70
N LEU A 51 -6.32 0.42 13.09
CA LEU A 51 -6.08 1.70 13.76
C LEU A 51 -7.11 1.96 14.85
N ALA A 52 -8.39 1.64 14.61
CA ALA A 52 -9.44 1.76 15.61
C ALA A 52 -9.21 0.81 16.80
N GLU A 53 -8.91 -0.46 16.53
CA GLU A 53 -8.56 -1.44 17.57
C GLU A 53 -7.31 -1.04 18.35
N THR A 54 -6.29 -0.53 17.67
CA THR A 54 -5.05 -0.07 18.30
C THR A 54 -5.32 1.13 19.21
N GLN A 55 -6.20 2.05 18.81
CA GLN A 55 -6.58 3.20 19.65
C GLN A 55 -7.33 2.76 20.92
N ILE A 56 -8.21 1.76 20.81
CA ILE A 56 -8.91 1.16 21.96
C ILE A 56 -7.89 0.47 22.89
N ALA A 57 -7.03 -0.39 22.35
CA ALA A 57 -6.02 -1.10 23.12
C ALA A 57 -5.03 -0.16 23.82
N LEU A 58 -4.63 0.94 23.17
CA LEU A 58 -3.81 1.98 23.79
C LEU A 58 -4.53 2.72 24.92
N SER A 59 -5.84 2.95 24.76
CA SER A 59 -6.66 3.58 25.79
C SER A 59 -6.78 2.67 27.02
N ASP A 60 -7.05 1.38 26.80
CA ASP A 60 -7.16 0.38 27.86
C ASP A 60 -5.82 0.16 28.57
N LEU A 61 -4.73 0.06 27.81
CA LEU A 61 -3.37 -0.07 28.36
C LEU A 61 -2.97 1.16 29.19
N ALA A 62 -3.34 2.37 28.74
CA ALA A 62 -3.09 3.60 29.49
C ALA A 62 -3.88 3.68 30.79
N ASN A 63 -5.13 3.18 30.77
CA ASN A 63 -5.97 3.10 31.96
C ASN A 63 -5.47 2.04 32.96
N GLN A 64 -4.76 1.00 32.49
CA GLN A 64 -4.19 -0.07 33.31
C GLN A 64 -2.80 0.22 33.89
N GLY A 65 -2.17 1.34 33.52
CA GLY A 65 -1.23 2.03 34.42
C GLY A 65 0.20 1.53 34.48
N LEU A 66 1.01 1.86 33.46
CA LEU A 66 2.46 2.01 33.63
C LEU A 66 2.85 3.48 33.36
N SER A 67 3.29 4.22 34.39
CA SER A 67 3.59 5.66 34.31
C SER A 67 4.61 6.00 33.19
N THR A 68 5.60 5.13 32.99
CA THR A 68 6.61 5.25 31.92
C THR A 68 6.06 5.07 30.52
N ALA A 69 4.96 4.33 30.35
CA ALA A 69 4.32 4.10 29.06
C ALA A 69 3.42 5.26 28.62
N LYS A 70 3.08 6.20 29.52
CA LYS A 70 2.11 7.26 29.26
C LYS A 70 2.57 8.22 28.14
N VAL A 71 3.83 8.64 28.17
CA VAL A 71 4.43 9.49 27.13
C VAL A 71 4.49 8.76 25.78
N ALA A 72 4.99 7.51 25.77
CA ALA A 72 5.03 6.71 24.55
C ALA A 72 3.63 6.41 23.99
N ARG A 73 2.62 6.29 24.85
CA ARG A 73 1.22 6.13 24.48
C ARG A 73 0.63 7.40 23.89
N ASP A 74 0.90 8.56 24.47
CA ASP A 74 0.39 9.83 23.97
C ASP A 74 1.02 10.13 22.59
N ASP A 75 2.33 9.91 22.42
CA ASP A 75 3.02 10.03 21.14
C ASP A 75 2.48 9.06 20.07
N LEU A 76 2.20 7.80 20.46
CA LEU A 76 1.64 6.80 19.55
C LEU A 76 0.17 7.08 19.22
N SER A 77 -0.62 7.54 20.20
CA SER A 77 -2.01 7.94 20.01
C SER A 77 -2.11 9.13 19.06
N GLU A 78 -1.24 10.12 19.23
CA GLU A 78 -1.15 11.27 18.35
C GLU A 78 -0.70 10.84 16.94
N ALA A 79 0.29 9.96 16.82
CA ALA A 79 0.71 9.44 15.50
C ALA A 79 -0.42 8.69 14.76
N ILE A 80 -1.24 7.91 15.48
CA ILE A 80 -2.42 7.23 14.93
C ILE A 80 -3.46 8.26 14.49
N ARG A 81 -3.72 9.27 15.33
CA ARG A 81 -4.67 10.34 15.03
C ARG A 81 -4.26 11.14 13.80
N ASP A 82 -2.99 11.53 13.74
CA ASP A 82 -2.41 12.27 12.62
C ASP A 82 -2.47 11.46 11.32
N PHE A 83 -2.25 10.15 11.41
CA PHE A 83 -2.43 9.25 10.28
C PHE A 83 -3.90 9.17 9.84
N GLN A 84 -4.84 9.07 10.79
CA GLN A 84 -6.27 9.04 10.51
C GLN A 84 -6.75 10.36 9.87
N THR A 85 -6.31 11.51 10.36
CA THR A 85 -6.75 12.82 9.88
C THR A 85 -6.06 13.24 8.60
N SER A 86 -4.80 12.84 8.38
CA SER A 86 -4.02 13.28 7.23
C SER A 86 -3.98 12.26 6.10
N THR A 87 -3.94 10.95 6.40
CA THR A 87 -3.70 9.91 5.38
C THR A 87 -4.97 9.19 4.96
N LEU A 88 -5.88 8.85 5.88
CA LEU A 88 -7.15 8.20 5.52
C LEU A 88 -8.06 9.01 4.58
N PRO A 89 -8.24 10.34 4.71
CA PRO A 89 -9.09 11.06 3.74
C PRO A 89 -8.49 11.05 2.33
N HIS A 90 -7.16 10.98 2.23
CA HIS A 90 -6.45 10.86 0.95
C HIS A 90 -6.37 9.40 0.44
N ARG A 91 -6.97 8.43 1.13
CA ARG A 91 -7.04 7.02 0.72
C ARG A 91 -7.70 6.85 -0.64
N ASN A 92 -8.72 7.65 -0.96
CA ASN A 92 -9.36 7.61 -2.27
C ASN A 92 -8.39 8.00 -3.39
N ALA A 93 -7.53 9.00 -3.15
CA ALA A 93 -6.48 9.38 -4.10
C ALA A 93 -5.41 8.29 -4.26
N ILE A 94 -5.07 7.55 -3.20
CA ILE A 94 -4.17 6.40 -3.28
C ILE A 94 -4.82 5.26 -4.10
N GLN A 95 -6.10 4.95 -3.85
CA GLN A 95 -6.86 3.96 -4.62
C GLN A 95 -7.00 4.36 -6.09
N GLU A 96 -7.23 5.64 -6.36
CA GLU A 96 -7.33 6.17 -7.73
C GLU A 96 -5.99 6.07 -8.46
N LYS A 97 -4.88 6.43 -7.81
CA LYS A 97 -3.53 6.25 -8.38
C LYS A 97 -3.21 4.78 -8.64
N LEU A 98 -3.63 3.88 -7.76
CA LEU A 98 -3.48 2.44 -7.94
C LEU A 98 -4.36 1.90 -9.08
N ALA A 99 -5.60 2.38 -9.19
CA ALA A 99 -6.49 2.06 -10.30
C ALA A 99 -5.92 2.55 -11.63
N LYS A 100 -5.35 3.76 -11.65
CA LYS A 100 -4.65 4.30 -12.82
C LYS A 100 -3.43 3.47 -13.19
N ILE A 101 -2.61 3.06 -12.21
CA ILE A 101 -1.49 2.15 -12.45
C ILE A 101 -2.00 0.83 -13.06
N ASN A 102 -3.10 0.25 -12.58
CA ASN A 102 -3.67 -0.96 -13.17
C ASN A 102 -4.18 -0.75 -14.61
N ALA A 103 -4.86 0.37 -14.87
CA ALA A 103 -5.36 0.70 -16.21
C ALA A 103 -4.22 0.93 -17.20
N ASP A 104 -3.18 1.67 -16.78
CA ASP A 104 -1.98 1.91 -17.59
C ASP A 104 -1.26 0.58 -17.90
N LEU A 105 -1.25 -0.38 -16.94
CA LEU A 105 -0.70 -1.72 -17.17
C LEU A 105 -1.54 -2.56 -18.14
N GLU A 106 -2.88 -2.46 -18.08
CA GLU A 106 -3.79 -3.11 -19.04
C GLU A 106 -3.59 -2.60 -20.46
N GLN A 107 -3.54 -1.28 -20.62
CA GLN A 107 -3.31 -0.66 -21.92
C GLN A 107 -1.94 -1.05 -22.49
N THR A 108 -0.93 -1.14 -21.63
CA THR A 108 0.40 -1.60 -22.03
C THR A 108 0.40 -3.09 -22.42
N GLN A 109 -0.48 -3.91 -21.83
CA GLN A 109 -0.62 -5.32 -22.22
C GLN A 109 -1.23 -5.48 -23.60
N MET A 110 -2.37 -4.83 -23.86
CA MET A 110 -3.03 -4.88 -25.17
C MET A 110 -2.11 -4.38 -26.28
N SER A 111 -1.39 -3.28 -26.03
CA SER A 111 -0.46 -2.72 -27.00
C SER A 111 0.71 -3.65 -27.34
N LEU A 112 1.08 -4.56 -26.43
CA LEU A 112 2.15 -5.53 -26.67
C LEU A 112 1.64 -6.78 -27.38
N GLU A 113 0.45 -7.27 -27.04
CA GLU A 113 -0.22 -8.36 -27.77
C GLU A 113 -0.44 -7.98 -29.24
N ASP A 114 -0.93 -6.75 -29.51
CA ASP A 114 -1.09 -6.21 -30.86
C ASP A 114 0.25 -6.09 -31.62
N LEU A 115 1.33 -5.77 -30.92
CA LEU A 115 2.67 -5.66 -31.52
C LEU A 115 3.26 -7.03 -31.86
N GLU A 116 3.00 -8.04 -31.02
CA GLU A 116 3.41 -9.42 -31.26
C GLU A 116 2.67 -10.03 -32.46
N GLU A 117 1.36 -9.80 -32.60
CA GLU A 117 0.59 -10.22 -33.78
C GLU A 117 1.15 -9.58 -35.06
N ARG A 118 1.45 -8.28 -35.03
CA ARG A 118 2.01 -7.56 -36.19
C ARG A 118 3.41 -8.04 -36.56
N LEU A 119 4.24 -8.43 -35.59
CA LEU A 119 5.57 -8.98 -35.84
C LEU A 119 5.55 -10.42 -36.34
N GLN A 120 4.47 -11.18 -36.06
CA GLN A 120 4.25 -12.51 -36.60
C GLN A 120 3.68 -12.45 -38.03
N ALA A 121 2.80 -11.49 -38.32
CA ALA A 121 2.23 -11.28 -39.65
C ALA A 121 3.24 -10.77 -40.70
N ASP A 122 4.32 -10.10 -40.28
CA ASP A 122 5.39 -9.61 -41.19
C ASP A 122 6.44 -10.69 -41.51
N LYS A 123 6.35 -11.88 -40.88
CA LYS A 123 7.26 -13.01 -41.08
C LYS A 123 6.71 -14.14 -41.97
N GLU A 124 5.48 -14.01 -42.46
CA GLU A 124 4.88 -14.87 -43.50
C GLU A 124 4.81 -14.14 -44.85
#